data_AF-A0A7C4NDM3-F1
#
_entry.id   AF-A0A7C4NDM3-F1
#
_cell.length_a   1.000
_cell.length_b   1.000
_cell.length_c   1.000
_cell.angle_alpha   90.00
_cell.angle_beta   90.00
_cell.angle_gamma   90.00
#
_symmetry.space_group_name_H-M   'P 1'
#
loop_
_entity.id
_entity.type
_entity.pdbx_description
1 polymer ?
#
loop_
_entity_poly.entity_id
_entity_poly.type
_entity_poly.pdbx_seq_one_letter_code
_entity_poly.pdbx_strand_id
1 'polypeptide(L)'
;MNANRTRSSGLDRLALILIGLTVFTLLCYLAIFIKPDLPFNPLPPYVAQLVTFAPTPTEGPTLPATWTATPVRTAPPSPTRVTATATPTRTPRPTRTPLPTETPTPSITPSPTENVCDTLKLMGPPPGQKYAQYDPVSITWTFGRALGPNEHFDVLLDPPGSGMQSIGWADEVDPKNKNCGAYCEFQFGVWGIYPGGRFLWTVAVIRADKDGKVLGQVCPPPDPYFFEH
;
A
#
# COMPACT_ATOMS: atom_id res chain seq x y z
N MET A 1 71.50 -3.17 -38.26
CA MET A 1 71.22 -3.38 -36.83
C MET A 1 69.75 -3.78 -36.68
N ASN A 2 69.47 -5.09 -36.56
CA ASN A 2 68.13 -5.68 -36.54
C ASN A 2 67.83 -6.28 -35.16
N ALA A 3 67.49 -5.44 -34.17
CA ALA A 3 67.32 -5.87 -32.78
C ALA A 3 65.91 -5.64 -32.22
N ASN A 4 64.85 -5.74 -33.04
CA ASN A 4 63.48 -5.47 -32.59
C ASN A 4 62.41 -6.53 -32.93
N ARG A 5 62.79 -7.75 -33.34
CA ARG A 5 61.84 -8.75 -33.87
C ARG A 5 61.43 -9.87 -32.92
N THR A 6 61.83 -9.87 -31.65
CA THR A 6 61.55 -10.97 -30.71
C THR A 6 60.47 -10.65 -29.67
N ARG A 7 60.08 -9.38 -29.49
CA ARG A 7 59.13 -8.96 -28.44
C ARG A 7 57.65 -9.16 -28.80
N SER A 8 57.29 -9.32 -30.07
CA SER A 8 55.88 -9.50 -30.50
C SER A 8 55.35 -10.91 -30.23
N SER A 9 56.20 -11.94 -30.31
CA SER A 9 55.72 -13.34 -30.24
C SER A 9 55.01 -13.73 -28.94
N GLY A 10 55.39 -13.11 -27.82
CA GLY A 10 54.75 -13.37 -26.52
C GLY A 10 53.37 -12.72 -26.41
N LEU A 11 53.25 -11.47 -26.87
CA LEU A 11 51.98 -10.74 -26.88
C LEU A 11 50.99 -11.36 -27.86
N ASP A 12 51.45 -11.81 -29.02
CA ASP A 12 50.62 -12.49 -30.01
C ASP A 12 50.01 -13.79 -29.44
N ARG A 13 50.80 -14.57 -28.68
CA ARG A 13 50.30 -15.79 -28.01
C ARG A 13 49.29 -15.48 -26.91
N LEU A 14 49.55 -14.46 -26.10
CA LEU A 14 48.64 -14.06 -25.03
C LEU A 14 47.31 -13.54 -25.60
N ALA A 15 47.36 -12.76 -26.69
CA ALA A 15 46.18 -12.30 -27.40
C ALA A 15 45.34 -13.47 -27.93
N LEU A 16 45.97 -14.47 -28.55
CA LEU A 16 45.25 -15.67 -29.01
C LEU A 16 44.60 -16.45 -27.87
N ILE A 17 45.27 -16.57 -26.72
CA ILE A 17 44.70 -17.22 -25.52
C ILE A 17 43.46 -16.45 -25.02
N LEU A 18 43.56 -15.12 -24.93
CA LEU A 18 42.44 -14.29 -24.47
C LEU A 18 41.24 -14.35 -25.44
N ILE A 19 41.49 -14.36 -26.75
CA ILE A 19 40.45 -14.55 -27.77
C ILE A 19 39.79 -15.94 -27.59
N GLY A 20 40.59 -16.99 -27.43
CA GLY A 20 40.08 -18.34 -27.18
C GLY A 20 39.20 -18.43 -25.93
N LEU A 21 39.64 -17.86 -24.80
CA LEU A 21 38.87 -17.79 -23.56
C LEU A 21 37.58 -16.99 -23.72
N THR A 22 37.61 -15.90 -24.50
CA THR A 22 36.43 -15.08 -24.76
C THR A 22 35.38 -15.86 -25.55
N VAL A 23 35.80 -16.54 -26.62
CA VAL A 23 34.90 -17.40 -27.41
C VAL A 23 34.33 -18.53 -26.56
N PHE A 24 35.16 -19.19 -25.75
CA PHE A 24 34.71 -20.23 -24.82
C PHE A 24 33.65 -19.71 -23.83
N THR A 25 33.89 -18.53 -23.25
CA THR A 25 32.95 -17.89 -22.32
C THR A 25 31.61 -17.59 -22.98
N LEU A 26 31.61 -17.08 -24.22
CA LEU A 26 30.38 -16.84 -24.99
C LEU A 26 29.60 -18.13 -25.26
N LEU A 27 30.29 -19.23 -25.58
CA LEU A 27 29.66 -20.53 -25.76
C LEU A 27 29.05 -21.06 -24.46
N CYS A 28 29.69 -20.85 -23.31
CA CYS A 28 29.12 -21.19 -22.01
C CYS A 28 27.83 -20.40 -21.73
N TYR A 29 27.83 -19.09 -21.96
CA TYR A 29 26.62 -18.26 -21.80
C TYR A 29 25.50 -18.66 -22.76
N LEU A 30 25.82 -19.01 -24.02
CA LEU A 30 24.83 -19.50 -24.97
C LEU A 30 24.22 -20.85 -24.53
N ALA A 31 25.05 -21.76 -23.99
CA ALA A 31 24.56 -23.03 -23.45
C ALA A 31 23.64 -22.83 -22.23
N ILE A 32 24.00 -21.90 -21.33
CA ILE A 32 23.16 -21.51 -20.18
C ILE A 32 21.82 -20.94 -20.66
N PHE A 33 21.84 -20.09 -21.70
CA PHE A 33 20.62 -19.51 -22.26
C PHE A 33 19.67 -20.57 -22.83
N ILE A 34 20.21 -21.61 -23.50
CA ILE A 34 19.41 -22.71 -24.06
C ILE A 34 18.94 -23.67 -22.96
N LYS A 35 19.78 -23.95 -21.95
CA LYS A 35 19.49 -24.86 -20.85
C LYS A 35 19.98 -24.28 -19.52
N PRO A 36 19.12 -23.57 -18.77
CA PRO A 36 19.53 -22.90 -17.53
C PRO A 36 19.89 -23.86 -16.41
N ASP A 37 19.51 -25.14 -16.50
CA ASP A 37 19.78 -26.15 -15.46
C ASP A 37 21.19 -26.79 -15.53
N LEU A 38 22.11 -26.21 -16.32
CA LEU A 38 23.48 -26.73 -16.42
C LEU A 38 24.25 -26.52 -15.10
N PRO A 39 25.07 -27.49 -14.64
CA PRO A 39 25.74 -27.41 -13.32
C PRO A 39 26.81 -26.30 -13.23
N PHE A 40 27.22 -25.73 -14.37
CA PHE A 40 28.14 -24.61 -14.45
C PHE A 40 27.44 -23.25 -14.62
N ASN A 41 26.10 -23.21 -14.60
CA ASN A 41 25.36 -21.96 -14.61
C ASN A 41 25.47 -21.29 -13.23
N PRO A 42 26.14 -20.12 -13.10
CA PRO A 42 26.20 -19.41 -11.82
C PRO A 42 24.86 -18.77 -11.43
N LEU A 43 23.88 -18.76 -12.34
CA LEU A 43 22.55 -18.15 -12.17
C LEU A 43 21.46 -19.21 -12.31
N PRO A 44 21.21 -20.06 -11.29
CA PRO A 44 20.14 -21.06 -11.36
C PRO A 44 18.80 -20.39 -11.69
N PRO A 45 17.92 -21.04 -12.48
CA PRO A 45 16.64 -20.44 -12.86
C PRO A 45 15.86 -20.05 -11.61
N TYR A 46 15.37 -18.81 -11.61
CA TYR A 46 14.52 -18.31 -10.53
C TYR A 46 13.23 -19.13 -10.51
N VAL A 47 13.12 -20.04 -9.54
CA VAL A 47 11.87 -20.70 -9.24
C VAL A 47 11.06 -19.69 -8.45
N ALA A 48 10.13 -19.00 -9.12
CA ALA A 48 9.15 -18.17 -8.44
C ALA A 48 8.40 -19.08 -7.46
N GLN A 49 8.74 -18.98 -6.17
CA GLN A 49 8.00 -19.67 -5.13
C GLN A 49 6.61 -19.03 -5.12
N LEU A 50 5.62 -19.76 -5.62
CA LEU A 50 4.22 -19.37 -5.41
C LEU A 50 3.96 -19.47 -3.91
N VAL A 51 4.07 -18.34 -3.22
CA VAL A 51 3.61 -18.20 -1.85
C VAL A 51 2.10 -18.38 -1.91
N THR A 52 1.64 -19.57 -1.52
CA THR A 52 0.22 -19.85 -1.43
C THR A 52 -0.27 -19.19 -0.15
N PHE A 53 -0.82 -17.99 -0.27
CA PHE A 53 -1.44 -17.31 0.86
C PHE A 53 -2.62 -18.16 1.34
N ALA A 54 -2.56 -18.59 2.60
CA ALA A 54 -3.71 -19.23 3.25
C ALA A 54 -4.86 -18.22 3.28
N PRO A 55 -6.10 -18.62 2.90
CA PRO A 55 -7.23 -17.71 2.94
C PRO A 55 -7.50 -17.27 4.39
N THR A 56 -7.40 -15.97 4.65
CA THR A 56 -7.81 -15.38 5.93
C THR A 56 -9.31 -15.59 6.12
N PRO A 57 -9.79 -16.13 7.25
CA PRO A 57 -11.21 -16.28 7.51
C PRO A 57 -11.87 -14.90 7.49
N THR A 58 -12.81 -14.70 6.58
CA THR A 58 -13.61 -13.48 6.49
C THR A 58 -14.67 -13.53 7.59
N GLU A 59 -14.57 -12.66 8.59
CA GLU A 59 -15.64 -12.49 9.57
C GLU A 59 -16.87 -11.88 8.88
N GLY A 60 -18.00 -12.56 8.98
CA GLY A 60 -19.25 -12.14 8.34
C GLY A 60 -19.85 -10.89 9.00
N PRO A 61 -20.55 -10.02 8.24
CA PRO A 61 -21.15 -8.81 8.78
C PRO A 61 -22.22 -9.15 9.82
N THR A 62 -22.05 -8.62 11.04
CA THR A 62 -23.07 -8.69 12.09
C THR A 62 -24.22 -7.75 11.72
N LEU A 63 -25.39 -8.31 11.41
CA LEU A 63 -26.57 -7.51 11.07
C LEU A 63 -27.09 -6.77 12.32
N PRO A 64 -27.46 -5.49 12.20
CA PRO A 64 -28.03 -4.71 13.31
C PRO A 64 -29.41 -5.24 13.72
N ALA A 65 -29.72 -5.10 15.02
CA ALA A 65 -30.99 -5.57 15.60
C ALA A 65 -32.20 -4.96 14.88
N THR A 66 -33.13 -5.82 14.44
CA THR A 66 -34.36 -5.42 13.76
C THR A 66 -35.35 -4.83 14.76
N TRP A 67 -35.75 -3.57 14.56
CA TRP A 67 -36.78 -2.92 15.39
C TRP A 67 -38.16 -3.53 15.14
N THR A 68 -38.86 -3.91 16.21
CA THR A 68 -40.25 -4.39 16.16
C THR A 68 -41.19 -3.22 16.47
N ALA A 69 -42.11 -2.89 15.57
CA ALA A 69 -43.06 -1.79 15.76
C ALA A 69 -44.13 -2.14 16.81
N THR A 70 -44.35 -1.23 17.77
CA THR A 70 -45.40 -1.35 18.80
C THR A 70 -46.78 -1.05 18.20
N PRO A 71 -47.80 -1.90 18.40
CA PRO A 71 -49.13 -1.67 17.83
C PRO A 71 -49.83 -0.45 18.46
N VAL A 72 -50.33 0.44 17.61
CA VAL A 72 -51.12 1.62 18.00
C VAL A 72 -52.55 1.20 18.31
N ARG A 73 -53.06 1.60 19.48
CA ARG A 73 -54.40 1.27 19.96
C ARG A 73 -55.44 2.18 19.30
N THR A 74 -56.27 1.61 18.42
CA THR A 74 -57.41 2.30 17.79
C THR A 74 -58.52 2.55 18.81
N ALA A 75 -58.95 3.81 18.95
CA ALA A 75 -60.09 4.17 19.79
C ALA A 75 -61.44 3.87 19.10
N PRO A 76 -62.48 3.46 19.85
CA PRO A 76 -63.78 3.13 19.30
C PRO A 76 -64.59 4.38 18.86
N PRO A 77 -65.47 4.24 17.85
CA PRO A 77 -66.28 5.35 17.36
C PRO A 77 -67.38 5.73 18.37
N SER A 78 -67.55 7.04 18.58
CA SER A 78 -68.60 7.62 19.42
C SER A 78 -69.93 7.71 18.64
N PRO A 79 -71.09 7.40 19.23
CA PRO A 79 -72.37 7.40 18.54
C PRO A 79 -72.87 8.83 18.26
N THR A 80 -73.22 9.10 17.00
CA THR A 80 -73.69 10.41 16.55
C THR A 80 -75.22 10.52 16.67
N ARG A 81 -75.69 11.59 17.33
CA ARG A 81 -77.09 11.96 17.51
C ARG A 81 -77.62 12.69 16.27
N VAL A 82 -78.77 12.25 15.75
CA VAL A 82 -79.45 12.87 14.60
C VAL A 82 -80.06 14.22 15.03
N THR A 83 -79.60 15.31 14.42
CA THR A 83 -80.10 16.67 14.68
C THR A 83 -80.52 17.32 13.36
N ALA A 84 -81.58 18.13 13.45
CA ALA A 84 -82.41 18.64 12.35
C ALA A 84 -81.67 19.40 11.25
N THR A 85 -82.24 19.30 10.05
CA THR A 85 -81.86 19.95 8.79
C THR A 85 -81.60 21.45 8.96
N ALA A 86 -80.34 21.86 8.81
CA ALA A 86 -79.94 23.26 8.80
C ALA A 86 -79.87 23.82 7.37
N THR A 87 -80.28 25.08 7.26
CA THR A 87 -80.21 26.02 6.14
C THR A 87 -78.89 25.95 5.36
N PRO A 88 -78.88 26.12 4.02
CA PRO A 88 -77.66 26.03 3.20
C PRO A 88 -76.59 26.99 3.72
N THR A 89 -75.60 26.41 4.39
CA THR A 89 -74.46 27.12 4.95
C THR A 89 -73.47 27.36 3.82
N ARG A 90 -73.03 28.61 3.63
CA ARG A 90 -72.06 29.00 2.61
C ARG A 90 -70.83 28.10 2.69
N THR A 91 -70.52 27.43 1.58
CA THR A 91 -69.34 26.58 1.45
C THR A 91 -68.10 27.39 1.82
N PRO A 92 -67.35 27.02 2.87
CA PRO A 92 -66.15 27.75 3.23
C PRO A 92 -65.13 27.66 2.10
N ARG A 93 -64.51 28.80 1.78
CA ARG A 93 -63.44 28.89 0.79
C ARG A 93 -62.30 27.94 1.20
N PRO A 94 -61.73 27.14 0.28
CA PRO A 94 -60.68 26.19 0.61
C PRO A 94 -59.52 26.92 1.29
N THR A 95 -59.26 26.53 2.54
CA THR A 95 -58.11 26.98 3.31
C THR A 95 -56.85 26.46 2.62
N ARG A 96 -55.87 27.33 2.37
CA ARG A 96 -54.60 26.92 1.77
C ARG A 96 -53.97 25.83 2.62
N THR A 97 -53.72 24.67 2.01
CA THR A 97 -52.95 23.60 2.64
C THR A 97 -51.58 24.16 3.01
N PRO A 98 -51.13 24.01 4.27
CA PRO A 98 -49.80 24.46 4.66
C PRO A 98 -48.74 23.74 3.82
N LEU A 99 -47.72 24.48 3.39
CA LEU A 99 -46.59 23.93 2.66
C LEU A 99 -45.86 22.93 3.58
N PRO A 100 -45.45 21.75 3.08
CA PRO A 100 -44.69 20.81 3.89
C PRO A 100 -43.47 21.50 4.49
N THR A 101 -43.34 21.42 5.82
CA THR A 101 -42.17 21.90 6.54
C THR A 101 -40.98 21.04 6.13
N GLU A 102 -39.89 21.66 5.68
CA GLU A 102 -38.67 20.92 5.36
C GLU A 102 -38.22 20.14 6.59
N THR A 103 -38.19 18.82 6.44
CA THR A 103 -37.66 17.94 7.48
C THR A 103 -36.15 18.13 7.49
N PRO A 104 -35.53 18.49 8.62
CA PRO A 104 -34.09 18.68 8.67
C PRO A 104 -33.40 17.38 8.23
N THR A 105 -32.57 17.47 7.19
CA THR A 105 -31.73 16.36 6.77
C THR A 105 -30.83 15.95 7.95
N PRO A 106 -30.79 14.66 8.33
CA PRO A 106 -29.94 14.23 9.42
C PRO A 106 -28.50 14.62 9.11
N SER A 107 -27.90 15.43 9.98
CA SER A 107 -26.48 15.74 9.91
C SER A 107 -25.72 14.49 10.33
N ILE A 108 -24.94 13.92 9.41
CA ILE A 108 -24.05 12.81 9.73
C ILE A 108 -23.00 13.36 10.69
N THR A 109 -23.11 12.99 11.97
CA THR A 109 -22.05 13.25 12.93
C THR A 109 -20.85 12.41 12.50
N PRO A 110 -19.70 13.00 12.17
CA PRO A 110 -18.54 12.23 11.78
C PRO A 110 -18.18 11.30 12.94
N SER A 111 -18.11 9.99 12.66
CA SER A 111 -17.56 9.03 13.60
C SER A 111 -16.13 9.47 13.94
N PRO A 112 -15.67 9.36 15.19
CA PRO A 112 -14.28 9.67 15.52
C PRO A 112 -13.37 8.85 14.61
N THR A 113 -12.61 9.55 13.76
CA THR A 113 -11.65 8.92 12.87
C THR A 113 -10.58 8.28 13.76
N GLU A 114 -10.52 6.96 13.76
CA GLU A 114 -9.50 6.21 14.48
C GLU A 114 -8.12 6.72 14.07
N ASN A 115 -7.26 6.93 15.07
CA ASN A 115 -5.91 7.44 14.86
C ASN A 115 -5.10 6.35 14.15
N VAL A 116 -4.70 6.63 12.91
CA VAL A 116 -3.91 5.71 12.09
C VAL A 116 -2.60 5.30 12.79
N CYS A 117 -2.05 6.17 13.63
CA CYS A 117 -0.78 5.90 14.29
C CYS A 117 -0.88 4.79 15.35
N ASP A 118 -2.02 4.67 16.01
CA ASP A 118 -2.23 3.65 17.05
C ASP A 118 -2.38 2.25 16.45
N THR A 119 -2.66 2.18 15.15
CA THR A 119 -2.90 0.95 14.40
C THR A 119 -1.84 0.67 13.35
N LEU A 120 -0.85 1.56 13.19
CA LEU A 120 0.28 1.38 12.30
C LEU A 120 1.18 0.28 12.84
N LYS A 121 1.28 -0.83 12.11
CA LYS A 121 2.11 -1.96 12.50
C LYS A 121 2.95 -2.46 11.34
N LEU A 122 4.25 -2.60 11.61
CA LEU A 122 5.15 -3.32 10.73
C LEU A 122 4.88 -4.82 10.83
N MET A 123 4.66 -5.45 9.68
CA MET A 123 4.47 -6.90 9.55
C MET A 123 5.75 -7.62 9.09
N GLY A 124 6.59 -6.94 8.31
CA GLY A 124 7.87 -7.49 7.87
C GLY A 124 8.68 -6.42 7.12
N PRO A 125 10.02 -6.55 7.04
CA PRO A 125 10.76 -7.75 7.43
C PRO A 125 10.94 -7.89 8.95
N PRO A 126 11.21 -9.12 9.44
CA PRO A 126 11.49 -9.32 10.85
C PRO A 126 12.75 -8.56 11.27
N PRO A 127 12.85 -8.10 12.53
CA PRO A 127 14.04 -7.41 13.02
C PRO A 127 15.31 -8.24 12.81
N GLY A 128 16.37 -7.61 12.30
CA GLY A 128 17.66 -8.27 12.07
C GLY A 128 17.72 -9.14 10.81
N GLN A 129 16.72 -9.09 9.93
CA GLN A 129 16.79 -9.67 8.59
C GLN A 129 18.05 -9.19 7.87
N LYS A 130 18.72 -10.10 7.15
CA LYS A 130 19.89 -9.77 6.32
C LYS A 130 19.50 -9.79 4.85
N TYR A 131 20.08 -8.88 4.08
CA TYR A 131 19.86 -8.77 2.64
C TYR A 131 21.21 -8.76 1.94
N ALA A 132 21.33 -9.50 0.84
CA ALA A 132 22.47 -9.39 -0.04
C ALA A 132 22.38 -8.13 -0.91
N GLN A 133 23.51 -7.76 -1.50
CA GLN A 133 23.54 -6.74 -2.54
C GLN A 133 22.58 -7.15 -3.66
N TYR A 134 21.64 -6.26 -3.99
CA TYR A 134 20.57 -6.46 -4.98
C TYR A 134 19.37 -7.31 -4.54
N ASP A 135 19.29 -7.73 -3.28
CA ASP A 135 18.07 -8.36 -2.80
C ASP A 135 16.92 -7.34 -2.80
N PRO A 136 15.73 -7.72 -3.30
CA PRO A 136 14.55 -6.90 -3.12
C PRO A 136 14.14 -6.94 -1.65
N VAL A 137 14.00 -5.77 -1.03
CA VAL A 137 13.41 -5.62 0.30
C VAL A 137 11.92 -5.40 0.11
N SER A 138 11.11 -6.37 0.54
CA SER A 138 9.67 -6.17 0.72
C SER A 138 9.41 -5.71 2.14
N ILE A 139 8.76 -4.56 2.28
CA ILE A 139 8.27 -4.09 3.56
C ILE A 139 6.75 -4.10 3.56
N THR A 140 6.20 -4.71 4.59
CA THR A 140 4.77 -4.99 4.73
C THR A 140 4.23 -4.34 5.98
N TRP A 141 3.10 -3.66 5.86
CA TRP A 141 2.50 -2.84 6.92
C TRP A 141 1.00 -3.02 6.95
N THR A 142 0.42 -2.75 8.12
CA THR A 142 -1.02 -2.67 8.28
C THR A 142 -1.41 -1.40 9.04
N PHE A 143 -2.62 -0.93 8.74
CA PHE A 143 -3.32 0.17 9.38
C PHE A 143 -4.69 -0.32 9.83
N GLY A 144 -5.27 0.29 10.86
CA GLY A 144 -6.63 -0.01 11.30
C GLY A 144 -7.71 0.50 10.34
N ARG A 145 -7.33 1.42 9.43
CA ARG A 145 -8.20 1.97 8.39
C ARG A 145 -7.44 2.30 7.12
N ALA A 146 -8.17 2.45 6.03
CA ALA A 146 -7.62 3.05 4.80
C ALA A 146 -7.13 4.48 5.06
N LEU A 147 -6.08 4.88 4.33
CA LEU A 147 -5.58 6.25 4.35
C LEU A 147 -6.62 7.22 3.79
N GLY A 148 -6.69 8.41 4.37
CA GLY A 148 -7.55 9.47 3.87
C GLY A 148 -7.06 10.04 2.54
N PRO A 149 -7.89 10.83 1.81
CA PRO A 149 -7.56 11.34 0.48
C PRO A 149 -6.29 12.20 0.37
N ASN A 150 -5.82 12.74 1.49
CA ASN A 150 -4.62 13.60 1.58
C ASN A 150 -3.56 12.98 2.51
N GLU A 151 -3.72 11.72 2.91
CA GLU A 151 -2.77 11.00 3.74
C GLU A 151 -1.94 10.08 2.85
N HIS A 152 -0.63 10.18 2.95
CA HIS A 152 0.31 9.44 2.14
C HIS A 152 1.21 8.63 3.06
N PHE A 153 1.58 7.46 2.59
CA PHE A 153 2.52 6.60 3.28
C PHE A 153 3.90 6.79 2.68
N ASP A 154 4.88 7.10 3.54
CA ASP A 154 6.26 7.37 3.16
C ASP A 154 7.20 6.44 3.91
N VAL A 155 8.14 5.86 3.17
CA VAL A 155 9.20 5.01 3.69
C VAL A 155 10.47 5.83 3.81
N LEU A 156 10.95 5.98 5.04
CA LEU A 156 12.12 6.77 5.37
C LEU A 156 13.30 5.84 5.67
N LEU A 157 14.37 5.98 4.89
CA LEU A 157 15.62 5.26 5.08
C LEU A 157 16.68 6.24 5.57
N ASP A 158 17.44 5.86 6.60
CA ASP A 158 18.60 6.62 7.10
C ASP A 158 19.87 5.78 6.89
N PRO A 159 20.51 5.90 5.71
CA PRO A 159 21.79 5.28 5.46
C PRO A 159 22.88 5.89 6.37
N PRO A 160 23.85 5.10 6.84
CA PRO A 160 24.95 5.61 7.65
C PRO A 160 25.62 6.84 7.02
N GLY A 161 25.54 7.98 7.71
CA GLY A 161 26.16 9.24 7.30
C GLY A 161 25.41 10.04 6.24
N SER A 162 24.22 9.61 5.80
CA SER A 162 23.42 10.32 4.78
C SER A 162 22.20 11.05 5.34
N GLY A 163 21.79 10.71 6.57
CA GLY A 163 20.57 11.22 7.17
C GLY A 163 19.32 10.55 6.60
N MET A 164 18.20 10.77 7.26
CA MET A 164 16.91 10.22 6.89
C MET A 164 16.42 10.81 5.55
N GLN A 165 16.11 9.95 4.59
CA GLN A 165 15.64 10.29 3.25
C GLN A 165 14.40 9.45 2.91
N SER A 166 13.45 10.07 2.22
CA SER A 166 12.33 9.34 1.61
C SER A 166 12.84 8.50 0.44
N ILE A 167 12.55 7.20 0.47
CA ILE A 167 12.91 6.27 -0.60
C ILE A 167 11.71 5.75 -1.39
N GLY A 168 10.48 6.03 -0.94
CA GLY A 168 9.29 5.55 -1.62
C GLY A 168 7.98 6.11 -1.07
N TRP A 169 7.13 6.60 -1.98
CA TRP A 169 5.81 7.15 -1.68
C TRP A 169 4.73 6.23 -2.24
N ALA A 170 3.75 5.87 -1.43
CA ALA A 170 2.59 5.11 -1.86
C ALA A 170 1.51 6.03 -2.46
N ASP A 171 1.81 6.70 -3.58
CA ASP A 171 0.81 7.32 -4.46
C ASP A 171 1.36 7.76 -5.83
N GLU A 172 2.64 8.11 -5.93
CA GLU A 172 3.19 8.78 -7.12
C GLU A 172 3.76 7.82 -8.18
N VAL A 173 4.43 6.75 -7.77
CA VAL A 173 5.31 6.00 -8.71
C VAL A 173 4.65 4.75 -9.31
N ASP A 174 3.67 4.16 -8.63
CA ASP A 174 2.94 2.99 -9.14
C ASP A 174 1.44 3.11 -8.82
N PRO A 175 0.54 3.16 -9.82
CA PRO A 175 -0.91 3.16 -9.61
C PRO A 175 -1.40 1.99 -8.75
N LYS A 176 -0.65 0.89 -8.67
CA LYS A 176 -0.95 -0.25 -7.79
C LYS A 176 -0.80 0.07 -6.30
N ASN A 177 -0.01 1.09 -5.98
CA ASN A 177 0.23 1.56 -4.62
C ASN A 177 -0.62 2.78 -4.26
N LYS A 178 -1.38 3.35 -5.22
CA LYS A 178 -2.42 4.33 -4.90
C LYS A 178 -3.50 3.63 -4.07
N ASN A 179 -3.70 4.12 -2.86
CA ASN A 179 -4.66 3.60 -1.89
C ASN A 179 -4.19 2.34 -1.19
N CYS A 180 -3.09 2.45 -0.43
CA CYS A 180 -2.91 1.58 0.73
C CYS A 180 -4.23 1.50 1.51
N GLY A 181 -4.85 0.32 1.50
CA GLY A 181 -6.04 0.04 2.29
C GLY A 181 -5.67 -0.12 3.76
N ALA A 182 -6.26 -1.10 4.44
CA ALA A 182 -5.77 -1.52 5.76
C ALA A 182 -4.42 -2.27 5.69
N TYR A 183 -3.94 -2.59 4.49
CA TYR A 183 -2.72 -3.34 4.22
C TYR A 183 -1.96 -2.67 3.08
N CYS A 184 -0.64 -2.58 3.22
CA CYS A 184 0.22 -2.15 2.14
C CYS A 184 1.53 -2.93 2.11
N GLU A 185 2.00 -3.23 0.91
CA GLU A 185 3.29 -3.86 0.67
C GLU A 185 4.07 -2.98 -0.29
N PHE A 186 5.28 -2.61 0.09
CA PHE A 186 6.17 -1.79 -0.71
C PHE A 186 7.48 -2.53 -0.92
N GLN A 187 7.85 -2.74 -2.18
CA GLN A 187 9.11 -3.39 -2.54
C GLN A 187 10.07 -2.35 -3.10
N PHE A 188 11.27 -2.30 -2.55
CA PHE A 188 12.37 -1.53 -3.13
C PHE A 188 13.64 -2.36 -3.16
N GLY A 189 14.47 -2.11 -4.17
CA GLY A 189 15.79 -2.72 -4.23
C GLY A 189 16.80 -1.88 -3.46
N VAL A 190 17.64 -2.54 -2.67
CA VAL A 190 18.83 -1.92 -2.07
C VAL A 190 19.94 -1.89 -3.14
N TRP A 191 19.70 -1.15 -4.23
CA TRP A 191 20.56 -1.15 -5.41
C TRP A 191 21.89 -0.48 -5.10
N GLY A 192 22.93 -1.25 -4.74
CA GLY A 192 24.37 -1.02 -4.92
C GLY A 192 25.03 0.34 -4.56
N ILE A 193 24.27 1.34 -4.15
CA ILE A 193 24.72 2.69 -3.79
C ILE A 193 25.10 2.72 -2.30
N TYR A 194 24.60 1.75 -1.54
CA TYR A 194 24.84 1.69 -0.11
C TYR A 194 26.05 0.77 0.18
N PRO A 195 27.08 1.25 0.88
CA PRO A 195 28.36 0.54 1.07
C PRO A 195 28.29 -0.65 2.04
N GLY A 196 27.14 -1.31 2.17
CA GLY A 196 26.85 -2.30 3.21
C GLY A 196 26.69 -1.68 4.61
N GLY A 197 26.33 -2.50 5.59
CA GLY A 197 26.22 -2.09 6.99
C GLY A 197 24.80 -2.12 7.56
N ARG A 198 24.63 -1.48 8.72
CA ARG A 198 23.36 -1.41 9.44
C ARG A 198 22.57 -0.19 8.98
N PHE A 199 21.45 -0.41 8.35
CA PHE A 199 20.55 0.66 7.90
C PHE A 199 19.47 0.85 8.93
N LEU A 200 19.26 2.09 9.36
CA LEU A 200 18.07 2.45 10.12
C LEU A 200 17.00 2.82 9.12
N TRP A 201 15.80 2.30 9.31
CA TRP A 201 14.68 2.68 8.48
C TRP A 201 13.42 2.74 9.34
N THR A 202 12.49 3.56 8.89
CA THR A 202 11.25 3.80 9.59
C THR A 202 10.18 4.25 8.60
N VAL A 203 8.97 4.45 9.09
CA VAL A 203 7.84 4.91 8.27
C VAL A 203 7.15 6.07 8.89
N ALA A 204 6.67 6.95 8.02
CA ALA A 204 5.81 8.03 8.40
C ALA A 204 4.53 7.96 7.57
N VAL A 205 3.41 8.23 8.25
CA VAL A 205 2.23 8.69 7.54
C VAL A 205 2.33 10.20 7.52
N ILE A 206 2.34 10.79 6.34
CA ILE A 206 2.41 12.23 6.13
C ILE A 206 1.10 12.72 5.53
N ARG A 207 0.78 13.99 5.77
CA ARG A 207 -0.29 14.66 5.06
C ARG A 207 0.36 15.55 4.00
N ALA A 208 -0.03 15.37 2.74
CA ALA A 208 0.41 16.24 1.65
C ALA A 208 -0.76 17.05 1.11
N ASP A 209 -0.46 18.16 0.45
CA ASP A 209 -1.47 18.85 -0.36
C ASP A 209 -1.58 18.22 -1.76
N LYS A 210 -2.51 18.75 -2.55
CA LYS A 210 -2.73 18.34 -3.95
C LYS A 210 -1.51 18.48 -4.86
N ASP A 211 -0.51 19.26 -4.43
CA ASP A 211 0.71 19.54 -5.18
C ASP A 211 1.89 18.67 -4.64
N GLY A 212 1.59 17.68 -3.78
CA GLY A 212 2.56 16.76 -3.19
C GLY A 212 3.40 17.36 -2.07
N LYS A 213 3.12 18.60 -1.65
CA LYS A 213 3.90 19.25 -0.59
C LYS A 213 3.49 18.70 0.77
N VAL A 214 4.47 18.21 1.53
CA VAL A 214 4.27 17.75 2.91
C VAL A 214 3.77 18.90 3.78
N LEU A 215 2.53 18.78 4.26
CA LEU A 215 1.90 19.70 5.19
C LEU A 215 2.22 19.38 6.64
N GLY A 216 2.57 18.12 6.92
CA GLY A 216 2.98 17.67 8.24
C GLY A 216 3.04 16.16 8.37
N GLN A 217 3.62 15.72 9.46
CA GLN A 217 3.68 14.31 9.84
C GLN A 217 2.44 13.95 10.65
N VAL A 218 1.73 12.91 10.24
CA VAL A 218 0.55 12.38 10.93
C VAL A 218 0.99 11.41 12.03
N CYS A 219 1.96 10.53 11.74
CA CYS A 219 2.48 9.56 12.70
C CYS A 219 3.98 9.71 12.88
N PRO A 220 4.47 9.82 14.13
CA PRO A 220 5.89 9.75 14.40
C PRO A 220 6.41 8.38 13.96
N PRO A 221 7.68 8.30 13.51
CA PRO A 221 8.22 7.04 13.08
C PRO A 221 8.35 6.11 14.30
N PRO A 222 7.94 4.83 14.20
CA PRO A 222 8.27 3.87 15.26
C PRO A 222 9.78 3.76 15.41
N ASP A 223 10.22 3.11 16.51
CA ASP A 223 11.63 2.82 16.74
C ASP A 223 12.25 2.23 15.46
N PRO A 224 13.38 2.79 14.98
CA PRO A 224 13.91 2.44 13.69
C PRO A 224 14.29 0.96 13.66
N TYR A 225 13.80 0.29 12.63
CA TYR A 225 14.18 -1.08 12.35
C TYR A 225 15.55 -1.09 11.69
N PHE A 226 16.23 -2.22 11.79
CA PHE A 226 17.49 -2.41 11.12
C PHE A 226 17.56 -3.71 10.37
N PHE A 227 18.24 -3.65 9.24
CA PHE A 227 18.74 -4.81 8.52
C PHE A 227 20.24 -4.65 8.30
N GLU A 228 20.91 -5.77 8.09
CA GLU A 228 22.31 -5.81 7.71
C GLU A 228 22.42 -6.14 6.22
N HIS A 229 23.19 -5.33 5.51
CA HIS A 229 23.65 -5.58 4.15
C HIS A 229 25.13 -5.91 4.15
#